data_AF-A0A838W1C7-F1
#
_entry.id   AF-A0A838W1C7-F1
#
_cell.length_a   1.000
_cell.length_b   1.000
_cell.length_c   1.000
_cell.angle_alpha   90.00
_cell.angle_beta   90.00
_cell.angle_gamma   90.00
#
_symmetry.space_group_name_H-M   'P 1'
#
loop_
_entity.id
_entity.type
_entity.pdbx_description
1 polymer ?
#
loop_
_entity_poly.entity_id
_entity_poly.type
_entity_poly.pdbx_seq_one_letter_code
_entity_poly.pdbx_strand_id
1 'polypeptide(L)'
;QQGYDFVNGIKGEGSFGHQIPVASASPGEKDYSPLVQLNFVKWNDDSDPRILKSSDEIVQAQRNGEIQIMKIGIVINSPVIQQE
;
A
#
# COMPACT_ATOMS: atom_id res chain seq x y z
N GLN A 1 7.09 3.54 -8.88
CA GLN A 1 6.94 3.18 -7.46
C GLN A 1 5.76 2.23 -7.27
N GLN A 2 5.64 1.55 -6.12
CA GLN A 2 4.51 0.68 -5.78
C GLN A 2 3.54 1.40 -4.84
N GLY A 3 2.25 1.11 -4.98
CA GLY A 3 1.21 1.50 -4.04
C GLY A 3 0.47 0.27 -3.53
N TYR A 4 0.08 0.31 -2.27
CA TYR A 4 -0.58 -0.79 -1.58
C TYR A 4 -1.86 -0.28 -0.93
N ASP A 5 -3.01 -0.70 -1.43
CA ASP A 5 -4.31 -0.34 -0.90
C ASP A 5 -4.98 -1.56 -0.25
N PHE A 6 -5.59 -1.36 0.92
CA PHE A 6 -6.05 -2.44 1.79
C PHE A 6 -7.53 -2.72 1.56
N VAL A 7 -7.86 -3.96 1.20
CA VAL A 7 -9.25 -4.37 0.91
C VAL A 7 -9.96 -5.02 2.10
N ASN A 8 -9.22 -5.35 3.17
CA ASN A 8 -9.73 -5.83 4.45
C ASN A 8 -8.77 -5.46 5.61
N GLY A 9 -9.07 -5.90 6.82
CA GLY A 9 -8.22 -5.74 8.01
C GLY A 9 -8.68 -4.61 8.92
N ILE A 10 -7.76 -3.74 9.34
CA ILE A 10 -8.07 -2.62 10.23
C ILE A 10 -8.94 -1.59 9.51
N LYS A 11 -10.11 -1.27 10.09
CA LYS A 11 -11.00 -0.22 9.59
C LYS A 11 -10.32 1.15 9.61
N GLY A 12 -10.56 1.96 8.59
CA GLY A 12 -9.95 3.28 8.45
C GLY A 12 -10.48 4.05 7.26
N GLU A 13 -9.71 5.05 6.83
CA GLU A 13 -10.09 6.01 5.78
C GLU A 13 -9.51 5.68 4.39
N GLY A 14 -8.97 4.47 4.21
CA GLY A 14 -8.52 3.97 2.91
C GLY A 14 -9.69 3.80 1.93
N SER A 15 -9.37 3.64 0.64
CA SER A 15 -10.37 3.65 -0.44
C SER A 15 -11.43 2.54 -0.32
N PHE A 16 -11.12 1.47 0.39
CA PHE A 16 -12.04 0.36 0.69
C PHE A 16 -12.51 0.32 2.16
N GLY A 17 -12.41 1.43 2.89
CA GLY A 17 -12.86 1.53 4.30
C GLY A 17 -11.91 0.90 5.32
N HIS A 18 -10.67 0.67 4.94
CA HIS A 18 -9.63 0.05 5.77
C HIS A 18 -8.45 1.01 5.95
N GLN A 19 -7.27 0.50 6.30
CA GLN A 19 -6.07 1.32 6.42
C GLN A 19 -5.81 2.16 5.16
N ILE A 20 -5.34 3.39 5.35
CA ILE A 20 -4.87 4.25 4.25
C ILE A 20 -3.77 3.56 3.42
N PRO A 21 -3.71 3.83 2.10
CA PRO A 21 -2.71 3.22 1.24
C PRO A 21 -1.28 3.59 1.63
N VAL A 22 -0.35 2.67 1.38
CA VAL A 22 1.08 2.87 1.58
C VAL A 22 1.77 3.00 0.22
N ALA A 23 2.57 4.05 0.05
CA ALA A 23 3.46 4.20 -1.10
C ALA A 23 4.85 3.65 -0.78
N SER A 24 5.53 3.08 -1.78
CA SER A 24 6.91 2.59 -1.60
C SER A 24 7.96 3.69 -1.57
N ALA A 25 7.59 4.91 -1.98
CA ALA A 25 8.47 6.07 -1.97
C ALA A 25 7.67 7.35 -1.75
N SER A 26 8.27 8.30 -1.03
CA SER A 26 7.75 9.65 -0.76
C SER A 26 8.43 10.70 -1.66
N PRO A 27 7.78 11.84 -1.91
CA PRO A 27 8.41 12.94 -2.64
C PRO A 27 9.75 13.34 -2.01
N GLY A 28 10.80 13.44 -2.83
CA GLY A 28 12.16 13.75 -2.39
C GLY A 28 13.07 12.52 -2.22
N GLU A 29 12.51 11.32 -2.20
CA GLU A 29 13.31 10.08 -2.22
C GLU A 29 13.77 9.74 -3.64
N LYS A 30 14.93 9.10 -3.76
CA LYS A 30 15.57 8.78 -5.05
C LYS A 30 14.67 7.95 -5.97
N ASP A 31 13.86 7.08 -5.40
CA ASP A 31 13.03 6.12 -6.13
C ASP A 31 11.56 6.60 -6.30
N TYR A 32 11.30 7.86 -5.95
CA TYR A 32 9.98 8.47 -6.15
C TYR A 32 9.62 8.56 -7.64
N SER A 33 8.36 8.26 -7.94
CA SER A 33 7.77 8.47 -9.26
C SER A 33 6.31 8.86 -9.13
N PRO A 34 5.79 9.84 -9.88
CA PRO A 34 4.35 10.13 -9.89
C PRO A 34 3.52 8.95 -10.43
N LEU A 35 4.17 7.98 -11.10
CA LEU A 35 3.53 6.76 -11.58
C LEU A 35 3.60 5.64 -10.52
N VAL A 36 2.42 5.28 -10.01
CA VAL A 36 2.21 4.26 -8.99
C VAL A 36 1.62 3.01 -9.62
N GLN A 37 2.33 1.90 -9.58
CA GLN A 37 1.75 0.59 -9.83
C GLN A 37 0.93 0.19 -8.60
N LEU A 38 -0.40 0.13 -8.74
CA LEU A 38 -1.28 -0.19 -7.62
C LEU A 38 -1.30 -1.71 -7.39
N ASN A 39 -1.35 -2.09 -6.12
CA ASN A 39 -1.53 -3.46 -5.65
C ASN A 39 -2.61 -3.47 -4.56
N PHE A 40 -3.40 -4.53 -4.52
CA PHE A 40 -4.33 -4.77 -3.41
C PHE A 40 -3.69 -5.65 -2.35
N VAL A 41 -3.88 -5.27 -1.09
CA VAL A 41 -3.42 -6.02 0.08
C VAL A 41 -4.62 -6.60 0.78
N LYS A 42 -4.59 -7.92 0.99
CA LYS A 42 -5.60 -8.66 1.73
C LYS A 42 -4.95 -9.44 2.88
N TRP A 43 -5.38 -9.20 4.11
CA TRP A 43 -5.08 -10.04 5.27
C TRP A 43 -5.71 -11.42 5.12
N ASN A 44 -4.96 -12.45 5.48
CA ASN A 44 -5.45 -13.83 5.54
C ASN A 44 -6.34 -14.03 6.77
N ASP A 45 -7.28 -14.98 6.68
CA ASP A 45 -8.31 -15.17 7.70
C ASP A 45 -7.74 -15.57 9.08
N ASP A 46 -6.62 -16.29 9.11
CA ASP A 46 -5.93 -16.73 10.35
C ASP A 46 -4.87 -15.73 10.86
N SER A 47 -4.84 -14.50 10.32
CA SER A 47 -3.85 -13.48 10.70
C SER A 47 -4.47 -12.37 11.53
N ASP A 48 -3.72 -11.85 12.50
CA ASP A 48 -4.11 -10.69 13.29
C ASP A 48 -3.71 -9.39 12.58
N PRO A 49 -4.67 -8.61 12.04
CA PRO A 49 -4.34 -7.40 11.29
C PRO A 49 -3.70 -6.35 12.20
N ARG A 50 -2.69 -5.65 11.67
CA ARG A 50 -2.08 -4.47 12.29
C ARG A 50 -1.86 -3.37 11.26
N ILE A 51 -1.56 -2.17 11.74
CA ILE A 51 -1.20 -1.08 10.84
C ILE A 51 0.19 -1.34 10.25
N LEU A 52 0.31 -1.41 8.92
CA LEU A 52 1.58 -1.54 8.20
C LEU A 52 1.94 -0.18 7.60
N LYS A 53 3.05 0.43 8.01
CA LYS A 53 3.39 1.83 7.71
C LYS A 53 4.37 2.01 6.55
N SER A 54 4.99 0.93 6.09
CA SER A 54 6.01 0.99 5.05
C SER A 54 5.87 -0.17 4.07
N SER A 55 6.40 0.01 2.86
CA SER A 55 6.44 -1.08 1.88
C SER A 55 7.26 -2.27 2.36
N ASP A 56 8.30 -2.04 3.18
CA ASP A 56 9.08 -3.11 3.80
C ASP A 56 8.23 -3.93 4.78
N GLU A 57 7.44 -3.29 5.64
CA GLU A 57 6.52 -3.99 6.54
C GLU A 57 5.49 -4.84 5.78
N ILE A 58 4.99 -4.33 4.66
CA ILE A 58 4.06 -5.06 3.78
C ILE A 58 4.76 -6.27 3.16
N VAL A 59 5.95 -6.11 2.61
CA VAL A 59 6.71 -7.24 2.03
C VAL A 59 7.06 -8.27 3.10
N GLN A 60 7.39 -7.85 4.33
CA GLN A 60 7.61 -8.78 5.44
C GLN A 60 6.34 -9.53 5.84
N ALA A 61 5.21 -8.84 6.00
CA ALA A 61 3.93 -9.49 6.29
C ALA A 61 3.54 -10.50 5.21
N GLN A 62 3.80 -10.20 3.93
CA GLN A 62 3.58 -11.16 2.84
C GLN A 62 4.51 -12.37 2.98
N ARG A 63 5.81 -12.16 3.26
CA ARG A 63 6.78 -13.26 3.45
C ARG A 63 6.42 -14.16 4.63
N ASN A 64 5.83 -13.60 5.67
CA ASN A 64 5.34 -14.33 6.83
C ASN A 64 4.01 -15.06 6.56
N GLY A 65 3.39 -14.86 5.40
CA GLY A 65 2.10 -15.45 5.06
C GLY A 65 0.91 -14.80 5.77
N GLU A 66 1.07 -13.57 6.29
CA GLU A 66 0.01 -12.84 6.99
C GLU A 66 -0.96 -12.15 6.01
N ILE A 67 -0.44 -11.76 4.85
CA ILE A 67 -1.18 -11.06 3.81
C ILE A 67 -0.91 -11.66 2.42
N GLN A 68 -1.80 -11.39 1.49
CA GLN A 68 -1.62 -11.58 0.06
C GLN A 68 -1.54 -10.21 -0.62
N ILE A 69 -0.57 -10.05 -1.53
CA ILE A 69 -0.48 -8.89 -2.41
C ILE A 69 -0.91 -9.31 -3.82
N MET A 70 -1.99 -8.69 -4.30
CA MET A 70 -2.50 -8.90 -5.64
C MET A 70 -2.06 -7.74 -6.53
N LYS A 71 -1.17 -8.03 -7.47
CA LYS A 71 -0.82 -7.06 -8.52
C LYS A 71 -2.00 -6.90 -9.47
N ILE A 72 -2.48 -5.68 -9.60
CA ILE A 72 -3.56 -5.34 -10.54
C ILE A 72 -3.01 -4.58 -11.74
N GLY A 73 -3.70 -4.62 -12.88
CA GLY A 73 -3.27 -3.95 -14.12
C GLY A 73 -3.41 -2.42 -14.13
N ILE A 74 -3.47 -1.78 -12.95
CA ILE A 74 -3.74 -0.34 -12.81
C ILE A 74 -2.44 0.40 -12.47
N VAL A 75 -2.14 1.44 -13.25
CA VAL A 75 -1.11 2.42 -12.96
C VAL A 75 -1.78 3.77 -12.76
N ILE A 76 -1.53 4.39 -11.61
CA ILE A 76 -2.05 5.71 -11.25
C ILE A 76 -0.96 6.75 -11.53
N ASN A 77 -1.33 7.85 -12.19
CA ASN A 77 -0.49 9.04 -12.28
C ASN A 77 -0.96 10.08 -11.25
N SER A 78 -0.26 10.17 -10.12
CA SER A 78 -0.60 11.07 -9.01
C SER A 78 0.66 11.84 -8.55
N PRO A 79 1.00 12.95 -9.22
CA PRO A 79 2.11 13.79 -8.80
C PRO A 79 1.76 14.57 -7.52
N VAL A 80 2.69 14.61 -6.57
CA VAL A 80 2.58 15.51 -5.42
C VAL A 80 3.03 16.91 -5.86
N ILE A 81 2.14 17.88 -5.70
CA ILE A 81 2.41 19.28 -5.99
C ILE A 81 2.57 20.00 -4.65
N GLN A 82 3.73 20.63 -4.43
CA GLN A 82 3.90 21.57 -3.33
C GLN A 82 3.32 22.92 -3.79
N GLN A 83 2.38 23.46 -3.03
CA GLN A 83 1.85 24.81 -3.25
C GLN A 83 2.69 25.79 -2.43
N GLU A 84 3.13 26.89 -3.06
CA GLU A 84 3.83 28.01 -2.41
C GLU A 84 2.88 28.89 -1.58
#